data_AF-A0A841TND4-F1
#
_entry.id   AF-A0A841TND4-F1
#
_cell.length_a   1.000
_cell.length_b   1.000
_cell.length_c   1.000
_cell.angle_alpha   90.00
_cell.angle_beta   90.00
_cell.angle_gamma   90.00
#
_symmetry.space_group_name_H-M   'P 1'
#
loop_
_entity.id
_entity.type
_entity.pdbx_description
1 polymer ?
#
loop_
_entity_poly.entity_id
_entity_poly.type
_entity_poly.pdbx_seq_one_letter_code
_entity_poly.pdbx_strand_id
1 'polypeptide(L)'
;MIIGEALAREGVGKVLDLLLRDPGVRSDFYMLVAKDTTAEKVLQILTPLDKIPSYKMFDMLEASAKAWAPTTTFTLDEFVNQLVSEGLNPVLTGIQVAGAQEEGESMRNVSRIEARADLRTAGLAVFRKDKLIGWFDEKESIGYNLLKDKVKSTVSRISCPNGGYIVLETIRSKTDVKGRVSNGRPAIDVKLKTEVNIGEVECDLSITVPKNIRWIENKLKQRRIETMQAAVEQAKANKTDSFGFGQAINRSHPKYWKSISESWAEEFGRLPVNYKIEVIVRRVGTTLNTFLKEIKE
;
A
#
# COMPACT_ATOMS: atom_id res chain seq x y z
N MET A 1 -11.35 14.65 2.48
CA MET A 1 -12.48 14.14 3.28
C MET A 1 -12.04 12.96 4.13
N ILE A 2 -12.51 12.89 5.37
CA ILE A 2 -12.26 11.75 6.28
C ILE A 2 -13.61 11.10 6.58
N ILE A 3 -13.70 9.79 6.36
CA ILE A 3 -14.89 9.00 6.66
C ILE A 3 -14.65 8.29 7.99
N GLY A 4 -15.57 8.42 8.94
CA GLY A 4 -15.51 7.64 10.18
C GLY A 4 -15.69 6.15 9.90
N GLU A 5 -14.93 5.28 10.56
CA GLU A 5 -15.01 3.83 10.30
C GLU A 5 -16.42 3.25 10.49
N ALA A 6 -17.20 3.73 11.46
CA ALA A 6 -18.60 3.32 11.64
C ALA A 6 -19.44 3.58 10.38
N LEU A 7 -19.38 4.80 9.84
CA LEU A 7 -20.06 5.17 8.59
C LEU A 7 -19.53 4.35 7.40
N ALA A 8 -18.22 4.12 7.34
CA ALA A 8 -17.62 3.30 6.29
C ALA A 8 -18.15 1.85 6.31
N ARG A 9 -18.40 1.29 7.50
CA ARG A 9 -18.96 -0.06 7.67
C ARG A 9 -20.46 -0.13 7.35
N GLU A 10 -21.22 0.93 7.67
CA GLU A 10 -22.64 1.02 7.32
C GLU A 10 -22.85 1.12 5.81
N GLY A 11 -22.03 1.93 5.14
CA GLY A 11 -22.02 2.14 3.69
C GLY A 11 -21.89 3.61 3.34
N VAL A 12 -20.96 3.93 2.43
CA VAL A 12 -20.65 5.31 2.06
C VAL A 12 -21.48 5.83 0.89
N GLY A 13 -22.18 4.95 0.15
CA GLY A 13 -22.77 5.27 -1.15
C GLY A 13 -23.73 6.46 -1.14
N LYS A 14 -24.62 6.53 -0.13
CA LYS A 14 -25.59 7.64 -0.01
C LYS A 14 -24.92 8.99 0.23
N VAL A 15 -23.86 9.01 1.03
CA VAL A 15 -23.10 10.23 1.33
C VAL A 15 -22.35 10.71 0.08
N LEU A 16 -21.77 9.78 -0.67
CA LEU A 16 -21.06 10.12 -1.91
C LEU A 16 -22.02 10.59 -3.03
N ASP A 17 -23.19 9.95 -3.17
CA ASP A 17 -24.21 10.38 -4.13
C ASP A 17 -24.70 11.80 -3.85
N LEU A 18 -24.89 12.16 -2.57
CA LEU A 18 -25.25 13.53 -2.19
C LEU A 18 -24.16 14.54 -2.61
N LEU A 19 -22.89 14.23 -2.34
CA LEU A 19 -21.76 15.10 -2.70
C LEU A 19 -21.61 15.28 -4.21
N LEU A 20 -21.77 14.21 -4.99
CA LEU A 20 -21.59 14.25 -6.44
C LEU A 20 -22.73 14.94 -7.20
N ARG A 21 -23.91 15.05 -6.59
CA ARG A 21 -25.05 15.75 -7.19
C ARG A 21 -24.96 17.26 -7.09
N ASP A 22 -24.15 17.78 -6.18
CA ASP A 22 -23.94 19.21 -6.02
C ASP A 22 -22.92 19.72 -7.06
N PRO A 23 -23.33 20.57 -8.03
CA PRO A 23 -22.43 21.10 -9.05
C PRO A 23 -21.29 21.95 -8.48
N GLY A 24 -21.43 22.44 -7.24
CA GLY A 24 -20.41 23.22 -6.54
C GLY A 24 -19.30 22.35 -5.93
N VAL A 25 -19.49 21.04 -5.83
CA VAL A 25 -18.52 20.12 -5.23
C VAL A 25 -17.56 19.60 -6.30
N ARG A 26 -16.28 19.96 -6.15
CA ARG A 26 -15.21 19.33 -6.92
C ARG A 26 -14.90 17.95 -6.35
N SER A 27 -14.61 16.98 -7.22
CA SER A 27 -14.32 15.59 -6.84
C SER A 27 -12.83 15.29 -6.63
N ASP A 28 -11.96 16.28 -6.77
CA ASP A 28 -10.50 16.10 -6.79
C ASP A 28 -9.83 16.17 -5.41
N PHE A 29 -10.58 15.95 -4.33
CA PHE A 29 -10.03 15.89 -2.98
C PHE A 29 -9.76 14.45 -2.53
N TYR A 30 -8.72 14.27 -1.71
CA TYR A 30 -8.38 12.95 -1.16
C TYR A 30 -9.36 12.44 -0.12
N MET A 31 -9.56 11.12 -0.12
CA MET A 31 -10.40 10.40 0.81
C MET A 31 -9.58 9.49 1.72
N LEU A 32 -9.91 9.52 3.02
CA LEU A 32 -9.30 8.68 4.06
C LEU A 32 -10.38 8.05 4.94
N VAL A 33 -10.05 6.96 5.62
CA VAL A 33 -10.92 6.34 6.65
C VAL A 33 -10.26 6.45 8.02
N ALA A 34 -10.97 6.99 9.00
CA ALA A 34 -10.50 7.06 10.38
C ALA A 34 -10.58 5.67 11.02
N LYS A 35 -9.43 5.01 11.20
CA LYS A 35 -9.33 3.64 11.73
C LYS A 35 -9.31 3.65 13.26
N ASP A 36 -10.12 2.80 13.87
CA ASP A 36 -10.24 2.62 15.32
C ASP A 36 -10.56 3.95 16.07
N THR A 37 -11.11 4.94 15.37
CA THR A 37 -11.45 6.27 15.89
C THR A 37 -12.52 6.94 15.03
N THR A 38 -12.91 8.18 15.37
CA THR A 38 -13.88 8.97 14.59
C THR A 38 -13.18 10.00 13.70
N ALA A 39 -13.84 10.41 12.62
CA ALA A 39 -13.32 11.47 11.75
C ALA A 39 -13.15 12.80 12.52
N GLU A 40 -14.07 13.10 13.45
CA GLU A 40 -14.00 14.26 14.34
C GLU A 40 -12.72 14.25 15.18
N LYS A 41 -12.44 13.13 15.86
CA LYS A 41 -11.26 12.97 16.70
C LYS A 41 -9.97 13.17 15.93
N VAL A 42 -9.90 12.65 14.69
CA VAL A 42 -8.75 12.87 13.80
C VAL A 42 -8.57 14.36 13.46
N LEU A 43 -9.66 15.09 13.22
CA LEU A 43 -9.62 16.52 12.90
C LEU A 43 -9.27 17.41 14.11
N GLN A 44 -9.44 16.91 15.33
CA GLN A 44 -9.13 17.63 16.57
C GLN A 44 -7.67 17.49 17.01
N ILE A 45 -6.89 16.56 16.43
CA ILE A 45 -5.49 16.38 16.81
C ILE A 45 -4.65 17.56 16.32
N LEU A 46 -4.10 18.31 17.27
CA LEU A 46 -3.18 19.42 17.01
C LEU A 46 -1.76 18.90 16.91
N THR A 47 -1.01 19.32 15.89
CA THR A 47 0.35 18.84 15.66
C THR A 47 1.37 19.99 15.67
N PRO A 48 2.62 19.76 16.11
CA PRO A 48 3.60 20.86 16.24
C PRO A 48 3.96 21.54 14.91
N LEU A 49 3.96 20.79 13.80
CA LEU A 49 4.39 21.28 12.48
C LEU A 49 3.31 22.13 11.78
N ASP A 50 2.05 21.71 11.85
CA ASP A 50 0.94 22.43 11.23
C ASP A 50 -0.23 22.61 12.20
N LYS A 51 -0.68 23.87 12.30
CA LYS A 51 -1.84 24.24 13.13
C LYS A 51 -3.18 23.84 12.53
N ILE A 52 -3.21 23.55 11.22
CA ILE A 52 -4.40 23.11 10.49
C ILE A 52 -4.20 21.63 10.13
N PRO A 53 -4.87 20.70 10.84
CA PRO A 53 -4.63 19.27 10.67
C PRO A 53 -4.82 18.78 9.24
N SER A 54 -5.75 19.37 8.48
CA SER A 54 -6.02 18.98 7.09
C SER A 54 -4.84 19.24 6.15
N TYR A 55 -4.05 20.30 6.36
CA TYR A 55 -2.84 20.55 5.55
C TYR A 55 -1.77 19.51 5.87
N LYS A 56 -1.50 19.25 7.15
CA LYS A 56 -0.59 18.16 7.55
C LYS A 56 -1.01 16.83 6.94
N MET A 57 -2.29 16.48 7.02
CA MET A 57 -2.78 15.21 6.48
C MET A 57 -2.57 15.13 4.97
N PHE A 58 -2.80 16.23 4.24
CA PHE A 58 -2.55 16.29 2.80
C PHE A 58 -1.06 16.10 2.49
N ASP A 59 -0.17 16.88 3.12
CA ASP A 59 1.28 16.81 2.87
C ASP A 59 1.88 15.47 3.31
N MET A 60 1.45 14.96 4.47
CA MET A 60 1.85 13.64 4.97
C MET A 60 1.42 12.54 4.00
N LEU A 61 0.19 12.60 3.48
CA LEU A 61 -0.34 11.61 2.56
C LEU A 61 0.42 11.65 1.22
N GLU A 62 0.65 12.83 0.67
CA GLU A 62 1.43 13.06 -0.56
C GLU A 62 2.88 12.56 -0.43
N ALA A 63 3.56 12.94 0.64
CA ALA A 63 4.92 12.53 0.91
C ALA A 63 5.02 11.01 1.13
N SER A 64 4.09 10.46 1.93
CA SER A 64 4.05 9.03 2.23
C SER A 64 3.75 8.21 0.98
N ALA A 65 2.78 8.58 0.13
CA ALA A 65 2.50 7.86 -1.11
C ALA A 65 3.69 7.88 -2.10
N LYS A 66 4.56 8.90 -2.05
CA LYS A 66 5.76 9.00 -2.90
C LYS A 66 6.93 8.16 -2.38
N ALA A 67 7.11 8.10 -1.06
CA ALA A 67 8.31 7.52 -0.43
C ALA A 67 8.06 6.20 0.32
N TRP A 68 6.80 5.82 0.55
CA TRP A 68 6.41 4.73 1.44
C TRP A 68 5.34 3.83 0.82
N ALA A 69 5.71 2.60 0.50
CA ALA A 69 4.86 1.66 -0.24
C ALA A 69 3.53 1.26 0.43
N PRO A 70 3.34 1.28 1.77
CA PRO A 70 2.02 1.01 2.37
C PRO A 70 0.94 2.06 2.05
N THR A 71 1.32 3.29 1.71
CA THR A 71 0.36 4.39 1.57
C THR A 71 -0.05 4.59 0.12
N THR A 72 -1.33 4.90 -0.10
CA THR A 72 -1.86 5.19 -1.44
C THR A 72 -2.84 6.35 -1.39
N THR A 73 -2.96 7.12 -2.46
CA THR A 73 -3.95 8.20 -2.55
C THR A 73 -5.10 7.81 -3.47
N PHE A 74 -6.28 8.28 -3.11
CA PHE A 74 -7.50 8.19 -3.92
C PHE A 74 -8.31 9.46 -3.74
N THR A 75 -8.70 10.06 -4.86
CA THR A 75 -9.70 11.15 -4.89
C THR A 75 -11.12 10.59 -4.87
N LEU A 76 -12.12 11.47 -4.71
CA LEU A 76 -13.53 11.06 -4.76
C LEU A 76 -13.89 10.46 -6.12
N ASP A 77 -13.49 11.08 -7.22
CA ASP A 77 -13.79 10.55 -8.55
C ASP A 77 -13.11 9.20 -8.80
N GLU A 78 -11.84 9.03 -8.40
CA GLU A 78 -11.16 7.74 -8.51
C GLU A 78 -11.86 6.65 -7.70
N PHE A 79 -12.25 6.96 -6.46
CA PHE A 79 -12.94 6.00 -5.60
C PHE A 79 -14.30 5.60 -6.17
N VAL A 80 -15.10 6.57 -6.61
CA VAL A 80 -16.43 6.31 -7.19
C VAL A 80 -16.33 5.53 -8.50
N ASN A 81 -15.38 5.87 -9.38
CA ASN A 81 -15.12 5.13 -10.60
C ASN A 81 -14.78 3.66 -10.32
N GLN A 82 -14.03 3.38 -9.25
CA GLN A 82 -13.74 2.00 -8.84
C GLN A 82 -14.96 1.30 -8.23
N LEU A 83 -15.80 2.01 -7.47
CA LEU A 83 -17.03 1.46 -6.88
C LEU A 83 -18.00 0.93 -7.93
N VAL A 84 -18.13 1.64 -9.05
CA VAL A 84 -19.07 1.30 -10.14
C VAL A 84 -18.44 0.38 -11.20
N SER A 85 -17.16 0.06 -11.07
CA SER A 85 -16.45 -0.82 -12.00
C SER A 85 -16.67 -2.29 -11.69
N GLU A 86 -17.00 -3.09 -12.70
CA GLU A 86 -17.01 -4.55 -12.56
C GLU A 86 -15.60 -5.13 -12.41
N GLY A 87 -15.46 -6.16 -11.57
CA GLY A 87 -14.20 -6.87 -11.38
C GLY A 87 -13.13 -6.07 -10.66
N LEU A 88 -13.53 -5.06 -9.86
CA LEU A 88 -12.64 -4.27 -9.01
C LEU A 88 -13.38 -3.86 -7.73
N ASN A 89 -12.66 -3.86 -6.61
CA ASN A 89 -13.13 -3.38 -5.32
C ASN A 89 -12.20 -2.28 -4.80
N PRO A 90 -12.70 -1.12 -4.40
CA PRO A 90 -11.84 -0.01 -4.01
C PRO A 90 -11.19 -0.22 -2.65
N VAL A 91 -10.13 0.55 -2.41
CA VAL A 91 -9.51 0.69 -1.09
C VAL A 91 -9.30 2.16 -0.79
N LEU A 92 -9.17 2.52 0.49
CA LEU A 92 -8.78 3.87 0.93
C LEU A 92 -7.68 3.77 1.98
N THR A 93 -6.81 4.78 2.06
CA THR A 93 -5.83 4.82 3.14
C THR A 93 -6.51 5.08 4.48
N GLY A 94 -6.15 4.29 5.47
CA GLY A 94 -6.52 4.50 6.86
C GLY A 94 -5.70 5.62 7.49
N ILE A 95 -6.32 6.38 8.39
CA ILE A 95 -5.64 7.30 9.29
C ILE A 95 -6.05 7.00 10.72
N GLN A 96 -5.09 7.04 11.64
CA GLN A 96 -5.33 6.80 13.05
C GLN A 96 -4.57 7.82 13.90
N VAL A 97 -5.00 7.94 15.16
CA VAL A 97 -4.25 8.66 16.19
C VAL A 97 -3.31 7.67 16.87
N ALA A 98 -2.02 7.96 16.86
CA ALA A 98 -1.03 7.21 17.61
C ALA A 98 -0.69 7.97 18.90
N GLY A 99 -0.75 7.30 20.05
CA GLY A 99 -0.44 7.91 21.36
C GLY A 99 -1.68 8.31 22.16
N ALA A 100 -1.53 9.24 23.09
CA ALA A 100 -2.57 9.65 24.04
C ALA A 100 -3.53 10.67 23.42
N GLN A 101 -4.63 10.19 22.85
CA GLN A 101 -5.56 11.01 22.05
C GLN A 101 -6.03 12.27 22.78
N GLU A 102 -6.44 12.16 24.05
CA GLU A 102 -6.94 13.29 24.85
C GLU A 102 -5.89 14.41 25.02
N GLU A 103 -4.61 14.05 25.13
CA GLU A 103 -3.53 15.04 25.16
C GLU A 103 -3.32 15.67 23.78
N GLY A 104 -3.59 14.92 22.70
CA GLY A 104 -3.48 15.34 21.30
C GLY A 104 -4.38 16.49 20.89
N GLU A 105 -5.53 16.61 21.53
CA GLU A 105 -6.54 17.64 21.30
C GLU A 105 -6.17 18.96 22.00
N SER A 106 -5.16 18.95 22.88
CA SER A 106 -4.74 20.10 23.66
C SER A 106 -3.58 20.88 23.02
N MET A 107 -3.53 22.19 23.27
CA MET A 107 -2.37 23.05 22.96
C MET A 107 -1.06 22.56 23.61
N ARG A 108 -1.15 21.71 24.64
CA ARG A 108 0.02 21.05 25.22
C ARG A 108 0.72 20.11 24.24
N ASN A 109 0.00 19.52 23.28
CA ASN A 109 0.57 18.63 22.28
C ASN A 109 1.52 19.36 21.33
N VAL A 110 1.20 20.63 20.99
CA VAL A 110 2.03 21.47 20.11
C VAL A 110 3.13 22.23 20.84
N SER A 111 3.09 22.26 22.17
CA SER A 111 4.09 22.92 23.02
C SER A 111 5.28 22.01 23.36
N ARG A 112 5.30 20.77 22.86
CA ARG A 112 6.36 19.78 23.08
C ARG A 112 7.03 19.44 21.75
N ILE A 113 8.32 19.15 21.80
CA ILE A 113 9.09 18.66 20.64
C ILE A 113 8.61 17.25 20.28
N GLU A 114 8.48 16.36 21.27
CA GLU A 114 7.78 15.08 21.11
C GLU A 114 6.32 15.22 21.53
N ALA A 115 5.44 15.24 20.52
CA ALA A 115 4.00 15.20 20.72
C ALA A 115 3.58 13.87 21.37
N ARG A 116 2.61 13.94 22.29
CA ARG A 116 2.06 12.75 22.97
C ARG A 116 1.05 12.00 22.12
N ALA A 117 0.46 12.69 21.15
CA ALA A 117 -0.32 12.08 20.09
C ALA A 117 0.06 12.65 18.73
N ASP A 118 0.03 11.81 17.71
CA ASP A 118 0.20 12.23 16.32
C ASP A 118 -0.70 11.44 15.37
N LEU A 119 -0.95 12.00 14.20
CA LEU A 119 -1.65 11.33 13.12
C LEU A 119 -0.69 10.43 12.34
N ARG A 120 -1.13 9.20 12.06
CA ARG A 120 -0.36 8.23 11.25
C ARG A 120 -1.26 7.53 10.25
N THR A 121 -0.69 7.14 9.10
CA THR A 121 -1.37 6.25 8.17
C THR A 121 -1.50 4.85 8.77
N ALA A 122 -2.58 4.15 8.43
CA ALA A 122 -3.03 2.97 9.15
C ALA A 122 -3.47 1.82 8.22
N GLY A 123 -2.61 1.47 7.26
CA GLY A 123 -2.92 0.46 6.25
C GLY A 123 -4.03 0.91 5.29
N LEU A 124 -4.67 -0.04 4.60
CA LEU A 124 -5.71 0.24 3.61
C LEU A 124 -7.06 -0.37 4.02
N ALA A 125 -8.09 0.46 4.07
CA ALA A 125 -9.48 0.08 4.22
C ALA A 125 -9.97 -0.63 2.96
N VAL A 126 -10.42 -1.88 3.06
CA VAL A 126 -10.89 -2.70 1.93
C VAL A 126 -12.41 -2.64 1.85
N PHE A 127 -12.93 -2.22 0.70
CA PHE A 127 -14.36 -2.07 0.48
C PHE A 127 -14.93 -3.20 -0.35
N ARG A 128 -16.14 -3.66 0.00
CA ARG A 128 -16.98 -4.51 -0.85
C ARG A 128 -18.26 -3.75 -1.14
N LYS A 129 -18.52 -3.49 -2.42
CA LYS A 129 -19.49 -2.47 -2.84
C LYS A 129 -19.11 -1.14 -2.17
N ASP A 130 -20.03 -0.55 -1.40
CA ASP A 130 -19.84 0.72 -0.69
C ASP A 130 -19.51 0.56 0.80
N LYS A 131 -19.20 -0.66 1.26
CA LYS A 131 -18.97 -0.94 2.69
C LYS A 131 -17.55 -1.38 2.98
N LEU A 132 -16.97 -0.84 4.04
CA LEU A 132 -15.73 -1.31 4.63
C LEU A 132 -15.94 -2.71 5.24
N ILE A 133 -15.20 -3.70 4.76
CA ILE A 133 -15.30 -5.09 5.24
C ILE A 133 -14.06 -5.55 6.03
N GLY A 134 -12.93 -4.88 5.85
CA GLY A 134 -11.67 -5.27 6.49
C GLY A 134 -10.53 -4.33 6.15
N TRP A 135 -9.35 -4.70 6.60
CA TRP A 135 -8.13 -3.90 6.41
C TRP A 135 -7.02 -4.76 5.80
N PHE A 136 -6.19 -4.14 4.97
CA PHE A 136 -4.83 -4.58 4.71
C PHE A 136 -3.92 -3.95 5.75
N ASP A 137 -3.09 -4.76 6.40
CA ASP A 137 -2.04 -4.27 7.28
C ASP A 137 -0.89 -3.64 6.47
N GLU A 138 0.21 -3.28 7.12
CA GLU A 138 1.35 -2.68 6.42
C GLU A 138 1.92 -3.60 5.31
N LYS A 139 2.11 -4.89 5.59
CA LYS A 139 2.65 -5.87 4.64
C LYS A 139 1.67 -6.06 3.48
N GLU A 140 0.38 -6.27 3.75
CA GLU A 140 -0.61 -6.40 2.68
C GLU A 140 -0.76 -5.11 1.86
N SER A 141 -0.65 -3.95 2.48
CA SER A 141 -0.72 -2.66 1.79
C SER A 141 0.45 -2.46 0.83
N ILE A 142 1.67 -2.89 1.21
CA ILE A 142 2.82 -2.93 0.30
C ILE A 142 2.53 -3.89 -0.86
N GLY A 143 1.99 -5.07 -0.58
CA GLY A 143 1.64 -6.07 -1.60
C GLY A 143 0.61 -5.51 -2.60
N TYR A 144 -0.41 -4.82 -2.09
CA TYR A 144 -1.40 -4.11 -2.89
C TYR A 144 -0.74 -3.07 -3.81
N ASN A 145 0.06 -2.16 -3.27
CA ASN A 145 0.66 -1.10 -4.07
C ASN A 145 1.70 -1.64 -5.08
N LEU A 146 2.38 -2.76 -4.78
CA LEU A 146 3.22 -3.47 -5.77
C LEU A 146 2.37 -4.02 -6.91
N LEU A 147 1.24 -4.68 -6.62
CA LEU A 147 0.33 -5.25 -7.62
C LEU A 147 -0.37 -4.19 -8.47
N LYS A 148 -0.69 -3.03 -7.88
CA LYS A 148 -1.29 -1.88 -8.57
C LYS A 148 -0.28 -0.98 -9.29
N ASP A 149 1.01 -1.34 -9.29
CA ASP A 149 2.07 -0.53 -9.91
C ASP A 149 2.18 0.90 -9.34
N LYS A 150 1.90 1.06 -8.04
CA LYS A 150 1.90 2.36 -7.35
C LYS A 150 3.19 2.66 -6.57
N VAL A 151 4.09 1.69 -6.40
CA VAL A 151 5.35 1.88 -5.67
C VAL A 151 6.36 2.64 -6.52
N LYS A 152 6.67 3.89 -6.13
CA LYS A 152 7.71 4.71 -6.76
C LYS A 152 9.04 4.58 -6.03
N SER A 153 9.01 4.80 -4.72
CA SER A 153 10.12 4.59 -3.80
C SER A 153 9.64 3.93 -2.51
N THR A 154 10.49 3.12 -1.89
CA THR A 154 10.25 2.55 -0.56
C THR A 154 11.54 1.93 -0.01
N VAL A 155 11.62 1.79 1.31
CA VAL A 155 12.70 1.09 1.98
C VAL A 155 12.26 -0.32 2.35
N SER A 156 13.16 -1.28 2.19
CA SER A 156 12.93 -2.68 2.57
C SER A 156 14.14 -3.22 3.30
N ARG A 157 13.89 -4.10 4.28
CA ARG A 157 14.96 -4.76 5.04
C ARG A 157 14.98 -6.24 4.71
N ILE A 158 16.18 -6.80 4.57
CA ILE A 158 16.39 -8.25 4.51
C ILE A 158 17.34 -8.67 5.64
N SER A 159 17.03 -9.79 6.31
CA SER A 159 17.87 -10.33 7.37
C SER A 159 19.10 -11.04 6.80
N CYS A 160 20.27 -10.82 7.40
CA CYS A 160 21.49 -11.53 7.05
C CYS A 160 21.54 -12.92 7.70
N PRO A 161 22.30 -13.88 7.15
CA PRO A 161 22.42 -15.23 7.70
C PRO A 161 22.99 -15.27 9.13
N ASN A 162 23.91 -14.35 9.45
CA ASN A 162 24.68 -14.36 10.70
C ASN A 162 24.28 -13.22 11.65
N GLY A 163 23.06 -12.69 11.52
CA GLY A 163 22.60 -11.52 12.27
C GLY A 163 22.84 -10.19 11.55
N GLY A 164 22.07 -9.16 11.95
CA GLY A 164 21.99 -7.88 11.27
C GLY A 164 21.06 -7.87 10.04
N TYR A 165 20.92 -6.70 9.42
CA TYR A 165 20.12 -6.53 8.21
C TYR A 165 20.83 -5.76 7.10
N ILE A 166 20.27 -5.87 5.90
CA ILE A 166 20.60 -5.02 4.76
C ILE A 166 19.38 -4.19 4.43
N VAL A 167 19.57 -2.87 4.35
CA VAL A 167 18.55 -1.91 3.95
C VAL A 167 18.67 -1.66 2.46
N LEU A 168 17.56 -1.86 1.75
CA LEU A 168 17.43 -1.68 0.31
C LEU A 168 16.43 -0.58 0.03
N GLU A 169 16.85 0.43 -0.72
CA GLU A 169 15.98 1.48 -1.21
C GLU A 169 15.53 1.13 -2.63
N THR A 170 14.22 0.95 -2.83
CA THR A 170 13.63 0.85 -4.17
C THR A 170 13.63 2.23 -4.82
N ILE A 171 14.31 2.35 -5.96
CA ILE A 171 14.38 3.59 -6.74
C ILE A 171 13.48 3.54 -7.99
N ARG A 172 13.12 2.33 -8.41
CA ARG A 172 12.19 2.11 -9.52
C ARG A 172 11.48 0.78 -9.33
N SER A 173 10.18 0.78 -9.61
CA SER A 173 9.38 -0.44 -9.68
C SER A 173 8.45 -0.35 -10.89
N LYS A 174 8.23 -1.49 -11.54
CA LYS A 174 7.22 -1.63 -12.60
C LYS A 174 6.56 -3.00 -12.50
N THR A 175 5.24 -3.01 -12.44
CA THR A 175 4.42 -4.22 -12.43
C THR A 175 3.52 -4.29 -13.66
N ASP A 176 3.48 -5.45 -14.31
CA ASP A 176 2.53 -5.81 -15.37
C ASP A 176 1.67 -6.98 -14.88
N VAL A 177 0.34 -6.80 -14.92
CA VAL A 177 -0.64 -7.81 -14.50
C VAL A 177 -1.49 -8.21 -15.70
N LYS A 178 -1.50 -9.51 -16.01
CA LYS A 178 -2.22 -10.07 -17.16
C LYS A 178 -3.11 -11.24 -16.76
N GLY A 179 -4.34 -11.23 -17.27
CA GLY A 179 -5.25 -12.36 -17.19
C GLY A 179 -4.97 -13.38 -18.30
N ARG A 180 -4.91 -14.66 -17.93
CA ARG A 180 -4.84 -15.78 -18.88
C ARG A 180 -6.00 -16.74 -18.62
N VAL A 181 -6.51 -17.34 -19.70
CA VAL A 181 -7.46 -18.44 -19.62
C VAL A 181 -6.93 -19.59 -20.45
N SER A 182 -6.77 -20.76 -19.85
CA SER A 182 -6.33 -21.97 -20.54
C SER A 182 -7.23 -23.12 -20.12
N ASN A 183 -7.81 -23.83 -21.10
CA ASN A 183 -8.72 -24.96 -20.87
C ASN A 183 -9.87 -24.62 -19.89
N GLY A 184 -10.45 -23.42 -20.03
CA GLY A 184 -11.53 -22.93 -19.17
C GLY A 184 -11.11 -22.54 -17.74
N ARG A 185 -9.81 -22.56 -17.42
CA ARG A 185 -9.29 -22.18 -16.11
C ARG A 185 -8.59 -20.82 -16.18
N PRO A 186 -9.01 -19.82 -15.38
CA PRO A 186 -8.38 -18.52 -15.36
C PRO A 186 -7.15 -18.53 -14.46
N ALA A 187 -6.18 -17.67 -14.76
CA ALA A 187 -5.02 -17.39 -13.92
C ALA A 187 -4.54 -15.96 -14.13
N ILE A 188 -3.80 -15.44 -13.16
CA ILE A 188 -3.14 -14.13 -13.24
C ILE A 188 -1.64 -14.34 -13.32
N ASP A 189 -1.00 -13.63 -14.25
CA ASP A 189 0.44 -13.49 -14.28
C ASP A 189 0.84 -12.09 -13.83
N VAL A 190 1.67 -12.04 -12.80
CA VAL A 190 2.29 -10.83 -12.28
C VAL A 190 3.75 -10.82 -12.69
N LYS A 191 4.16 -9.80 -13.44
CA LYS A 191 5.57 -9.54 -13.75
C LYS A 191 6.02 -8.28 -13.03
N LEU A 192 6.90 -8.42 -12.05
CA LEU A 192 7.48 -7.29 -11.31
C LEU A 192 8.95 -7.14 -11.70
N LYS A 193 9.36 -5.94 -12.07
CA LYS A 193 10.76 -5.54 -12.17
C LYS A 193 11.03 -4.41 -11.20
N THR A 194 11.98 -4.59 -10.29
CA THR A 194 12.37 -3.57 -9.33
C THR A 194 13.87 -3.33 -9.36
N GLU A 195 14.24 -2.06 -9.27
CA GLU A 195 15.63 -1.62 -9.16
C GLU A 195 15.84 -1.01 -7.79
N VAL A 196 16.93 -1.41 -7.13
CA VAL A 196 17.22 -1.01 -5.75
C VAL A 196 18.65 -0.55 -5.56
N ASN A 197 18.86 0.31 -4.58
CA ASN A 197 20.17 0.63 -4.04
C ASN A 197 20.34 -0.04 -2.67
N ILE A 198 21.56 -0.42 -2.33
CA ILE A 198 21.92 -0.78 -0.96
C ILE A 198 22.18 0.52 -0.20
N GLY A 199 21.37 0.78 0.84
CA GLY A 199 21.51 1.94 1.72
C GLY A 199 22.39 1.64 2.93
N GLU A 200 22.24 0.45 3.52
CA GLU A 200 22.94 0.06 4.74
C GLU A 200 23.20 -1.45 4.76
N VAL A 201 24.33 -1.84 5.36
CA VAL A 201 24.74 -3.23 5.55
C VAL A 201 25.28 -3.36 6.96
N GLU A 202 24.53 -4.02 7.84
CA GLU A 202 24.94 -4.24 9.23
C GLU A 202 25.66 -5.58 9.45
N CYS A 203 25.75 -6.42 8.42
CA CYS A 203 26.34 -7.75 8.53
C CYS A 203 27.69 -7.83 7.83
N ASP A 204 28.49 -8.84 8.18
CA ASP A 204 29.79 -9.10 7.55
C ASP A 204 29.62 -9.74 6.16
N LEU A 205 29.02 -8.99 5.24
CA LEU A 205 28.76 -9.38 3.87
C LEU A 205 29.38 -8.34 2.93
N SER A 206 30.43 -8.75 2.20
CA SER A 206 31.04 -7.87 1.21
C SER A 206 30.12 -7.66 0.00
N ILE A 207 29.69 -6.42 -0.22
CA ILE A 207 28.81 -6.02 -1.34
C ILE A 207 29.55 -5.81 -2.66
N THR A 208 30.87 -5.97 -2.68
CA THR A 208 31.68 -5.98 -3.91
C THR A 208 31.70 -7.35 -4.59
N VAL A 209 31.25 -8.40 -3.90
CA VAL A 209 31.24 -9.78 -4.40
C VAL A 209 29.95 -10.05 -5.19
N PRO A 210 30.01 -10.38 -6.50
CA PRO A 210 28.82 -10.60 -7.33
C PRO A 210 27.89 -11.73 -6.85
N LYS A 211 28.44 -12.72 -6.14
CA LYS A 211 27.64 -13.79 -5.51
C LYS A 211 26.75 -13.24 -4.39
N ASN A 212 27.25 -12.30 -3.60
CA ASN A 212 26.51 -11.69 -2.49
C ASN A 212 25.41 -10.78 -3.01
N ILE A 213 25.66 -10.01 -4.08
CA ILE A 213 24.62 -9.23 -4.77
C ILE A 213 23.48 -10.13 -5.28
N ARG A 214 23.80 -11.23 -5.96
CA ARG A 214 22.78 -12.19 -6.40
C ARG A 214 21.99 -12.81 -5.24
N TRP A 215 22.64 -13.00 -4.09
CA TRP A 215 21.94 -13.47 -2.89
C TRP A 215 20.96 -12.41 -2.37
N ILE A 216 21.35 -11.13 -2.31
CA ILE A 216 20.49 -10.00 -1.92
C ILE A 216 19.29 -9.89 -2.85
N GLU A 217 19.52 -9.92 -4.17
CA GLU A 217 18.47 -9.86 -5.20
C GLU A 217 17.46 -10.99 -5.01
N ASN A 218 17.94 -12.22 -4.80
CA ASN A 218 17.07 -13.37 -4.56
C ASN A 218 16.31 -13.27 -3.23
N LYS A 219 16.92 -12.75 -2.16
CA LYS A 219 16.23 -12.56 -0.88
C LYS A 219 15.13 -11.51 -0.99
N LEU A 220 15.41 -10.37 -1.62
CA LEU A 220 14.38 -9.36 -1.86
C LEU A 220 13.29 -9.89 -2.79
N LYS A 221 13.65 -10.67 -3.82
CA LYS A 221 12.69 -11.33 -4.72
C LYS A 221 11.69 -12.18 -3.93
N GLN A 222 12.17 -13.05 -3.04
CA GLN A 222 11.29 -13.90 -2.22
C GLN A 222 10.41 -13.06 -1.31
N ARG A 223 10.98 -12.05 -0.65
CA ARG A 223 10.21 -11.12 0.19
C ARG A 223 9.08 -10.43 -0.58
N ARG A 224 9.33 -9.98 -1.81
CA ARG A 224 8.30 -9.37 -2.67
C ARG A 224 7.20 -10.37 -3.06
N ILE A 225 7.55 -11.63 -3.33
CA ILE A 225 6.56 -12.70 -3.58
C ILE A 225 5.67 -12.86 -2.34
N GLU A 226 6.26 -13.08 -1.17
CA GLU A 226 5.53 -13.26 0.10
C GLU A 226 4.62 -12.08 0.43
N THR A 227 5.08 -10.86 0.18
CA THR A 227 4.32 -9.63 0.43
C THR A 227 3.12 -9.49 -0.52
N MET A 228 3.30 -9.74 -1.82
CA MET A 228 2.16 -9.72 -2.77
C MET A 228 1.19 -10.88 -2.54
N GLN A 229 1.69 -12.06 -2.15
CA GLN A 229 0.85 -13.20 -1.79
C GLN A 229 0.01 -12.90 -0.56
N ALA A 230 0.58 -12.33 0.50
CA ALA A 230 -0.18 -11.95 1.70
C ALA A 230 -1.36 -11.02 1.37
N ALA A 231 -1.14 -10.01 0.53
CA ALA A 231 -2.20 -9.13 0.06
C ALA A 231 -3.30 -9.88 -0.70
N VAL A 232 -2.92 -10.77 -1.64
CA VAL A 232 -3.87 -11.55 -2.43
C VAL A 232 -4.68 -12.51 -1.55
N GLU A 233 -4.05 -13.20 -0.62
CA GLU A 233 -4.75 -14.13 0.28
C GLU A 233 -5.70 -13.40 1.23
N GLN A 234 -5.30 -12.24 1.76
CA GLN A 234 -6.18 -11.39 2.57
C GLN A 234 -7.39 -10.90 1.75
N ALA A 235 -7.17 -10.51 0.49
CA ALA A 235 -8.25 -10.10 -0.42
C ALA A 235 -9.19 -11.27 -0.74
N LYS A 236 -8.66 -12.49 -0.92
CA LYS A 236 -9.44 -13.71 -1.16
C LYS A 236 -10.30 -14.08 0.05
N ALA A 237 -9.74 -14.00 1.26
CA ALA A 237 -10.48 -14.20 2.50
C ALA A 237 -11.67 -13.23 2.62
N ASN A 238 -11.46 -11.99 2.19
CA ASN A 238 -12.46 -10.93 2.13
C ASN A 238 -13.41 -11.02 0.93
N LYS A 239 -13.18 -11.94 -0.02
CA LYS A 239 -13.92 -12.08 -1.28
C LYS A 239 -14.03 -10.76 -2.05
N THR A 240 -12.93 -10.03 -2.13
CA THR A 240 -12.81 -8.74 -2.81
C THR A 240 -11.61 -8.71 -3.74
N ASP A 241 -11.83 -8.29 -4.98
CA ASP A 241 -10.74 -8.10 -5.95
C ASP A 241 -10.28 -6.63 -5.93
N SER A 242 -9.40 -6.30 -4.98
CA SER A 242 -8.86 -4.94 -4.90
C SER A 242 -7.79 -4.64 -5.96
N PHE A 243 -7.30 -5.66 -6.66
CA PHE A 243 -6.19 -5.51 -7.59
C PHE A 243 -6.67 -5.19 -9.02
N GLY A 244 -7.90 -5.59 -9.35
CA GLY A 244 -8.47 -5.49 -10.69
C GLY A 244 -8.10 -6.69 -11.56
N PHE A 245 -8.00 -7.87 -10.96
CA PHE A 245 -7.74 -9.12 -11.69
C PHE A 245 -8.89 -9.50 -12.62
N GLY A 246 -10.13 -9.23 -12.22
CA GLY A 246 -11.32 -9.40 -13.05
C GLY A 246 -11.26 -8.49 -14.27
N GLN A 247 -10.88 -7.23 -14.09
CA GLN A 247 -10.61 -6.31 -15.19
C GLN A 247 -9.46 -6.79 -16.10
N ALA A 248 -8.39 -7.37 -15.54
CA ALA A 248 -7.30 -7.93 -16.32
C ALA A 248 -7.75 -9.13 -17.17
N ILE A 249 -8.61 -9.99 -16.63
CA ILE A 249 -9.22 -11.10 -17.38
C ILE A 249 -10.18 -10.56 -18.45
N ASN A 250 -11.04 -9.59 -18.11
CA ASN A 250 -11.97 -8.97 -19.07
C ASN A 250 -11.22 -8.37 -20.27
N ARG A 251 -10.13 -7.63 -20.00
CA ARG A 251 -9.29 -7.03 -21.05
C ARG A 251 -8.66 -8.06 -21.98
N SER A 252 -8.28 -9.23 -21.46
CA SER A 252 -7.60 -10.28 -22.25
C SER A 252 -8.55 -11.34 -22.84
N HIS A 253 -9.67 -11.62 -22.17
CA HIS A 253 -10.61 -12.70 -22.49
C HIS A 253 -12.07 -12.26 -22.19
N PRO A 254 -12.62 -11.26 -22.90
CA PRO A 254 -13.92 -10.66 -22.58
C PRO A 254 -15.09 -11.65 -22.68
N LYS A 255 -15.02 -12.62 -23.61
CA LYS A 255 -16.05 -13.68 -23.73
C LYS A 255 -16.09 -14.57 -22.49
N TYR A 256 -14.93 -14.91 -21.93
CA TYR A 256 -14.84 -15.70 -20.71
C TYR A 256 -15.28 -14.90 -19.50
N TRP A 257 -14.89 -13.61 -19.42
CA TRP A 257 -15.35 -12.71 -18.36
C TRP A 257 -16.88 -12.67 -18.26
N LYS A 258 -17.59 -12.52 -19.38
CA LYS A 258 -19.06 -12.53 -19.41
C LYS A 258 -19.70 -13.78 -18.79
N SER A 259 -19.02 -14.93 -18.84
CA SER A 259 -19.54 -16.17 -18.23
C SER A 259 -19.30 -16.30 -16.73
N ILE A 260 -18.41 -15.47 -16.15
CA ILE A 260 -18.01 -15.60 -14.75
C ILE A 260 -18.18 -14.31 -13.92
N SER A 261 -18.53 -13.19 -14.56
CA SER A 261 -18.57 -11.86 -13.91
C SER A 261 -19.57 -11.81 -12.75
N GLU A 262 -20.71 -12.50 -12.88
CA GLU A 262 -21.73 -12.57 -11.82
C GLU A 262 -21.27 -13.37 -10.59
N SER A 263 -20.41 -14.37 -10.78
CA SER A 263 -19.83 -15.19 -9.70
C SER A 263 -18.35 -14.89 -9.46
N TRP A 264 -17.90 -13.67 -9.82
CA TRP A 264 -16.47 -13.34 -9.81
C TRP A 264 -15.85 -13.46 -8.42
N ALA A 265 -16.60 -13.13 -7.36
CA ALA A 265 -16.09 -13.19 -5.99
C ALA A 265 -15.68 -14.63 -5.59
N GLU A 266 -16.45 -15.63 -6.03
CA GLU A 266 -16.18 -17.04 -5.82
C GLU A 266 -15.00 -17.51 -6.68
N GLU A 267 -14.96 -17.11 -7.96
CA GLU A 267 -13.85 -17.42 -8.85
C GLU A 267 -12.52 -16.83 -8.37
N PHE A 268 -12.55 -15.58 -7.89
CA PHE A 268 -11.39 -14.88 -7.35
C PHE A 268 -10.77 -15.63 -6.17
N GLY A 269 -11.60 -16.20 -5.27
CA GLY A 269 -11.14 -16.97 -4.11
C GLY A 269 -10.24 -18.16 -4.46
N ARG A 270 -10.44 -18.77 -5.65
CA ARG A 270 -9.67 -19.92 -6.13
C ARG A 270 -8.66 -19.58 -7.23
N LEU A 271 -8.53 -18.31 -7.58
CA LEU A 271 -7.74 -17.85 -8.72
C LEU A 271 -6.23 -18.07 -8.47
N PRO A 272 -5.54 -18.85 -9.33
CA PRO A 272 -4.09 -18.97 -9.27
C PRO A 272 -3.41 -17.66 -9.69
N VAL A 273 -2.39 -17.26 -8.94
CA VAL A 273 -1.56 -16.09 -9.25
C VAL A 273 -0.10 -16.51 -9.37
N ASN A 274 0.48 -16.28 -10.54
CA ASN A 274 1.86 -16.63 -10.86
C ASN A 274 2.74 -15.39 -10.80
N TYR A 275 3.85 -15.46 -10.07
CA TYR A 275 4.75 -14.34 -9.88
C TYR A 275 6.07 -14.56 -10.61
N LYS A 276 6.40 -13.65 -11.53
CA LYS A 276 7.73 -13.54 -12.16
C LYS A 276 8.36 -12.22 -11.73
N ILE A 277 9.25 -12.30 -10.74
CA ILE A 277 9.92 -11.13 -10.16
C ILE A 277 11.40 -11.09 -10.56
N GLU A 278 11.83 -9.93 -11.03
CA GLU A 278 13.21 -9.54 -11.28
C GLU A 278 13.59 -8.40 -10.34
N VAL A 279 14.70 -8.56 -9.62
CA VAL A 279 15.29 -7.55 -8.74
C VAL A 279 16.68 -7.25 -9.28
N ILE A 280 17.00 -5.97 -9.43
CA ILE A 280 18.32 -5.52 -9.89
C ILE A 280 18.90 -4.56 -8.84
N VAL A 281 20.07 -4.88 -8.30
CA VAL A 281 20.84 -3.92 -7.49
C VAL A 281 21.62 -2.99 -8.42
N ARG A 282 21.41 -1.68 -8.29
CA ARG A 282 22.05 -0.65 -9.13
C ARG A 282 23.27 -0.01 -8.48
N ARG A 283 23.17 0.33 -7.19
CA ARG A 283 24.25 0.99 -6.45
C ARG A 283 24.42 0.38 -5.06
N VAL A 284 25.64 0.50 -4.56
CA VAL A 284 26.11 -0.06 -3.29
C VAL A 284 26.66 1.06 -2.41
N GLY A 285 25.79 1.96 -1.93
CA GLY A 285 26.19 3.13 -1.15
C GLY A 285 27.32 3.99 -1.74
N THR A 286 27.86 4.92 -0.96
CA THR A 286 29.07 5.69 -1.31
C THR A 286 30.34 4.98 -0.80
N THR A 287 30.21 4.13 0.22
CA THR A 287 31.30 3.41 0.89
C THR A 287 31.08 1.91 0.74
N LEU A 288 32.06 1.22 0.14
CA LEU A 288 31.99 -0.22 -0.16
C LEU A 288 32.28 -1.11 1.05
N ASN A 289 33.03 -0.60 2.02
CA ASN A 289 33.40 -1.26 3.27
C ASN A 289 33.11 -0.32 4.45
N THR A 290 32.84 -0.88 5.63
CA THR A 290 32.69 -0.09 6.86
C THR A 290 34.05 0.44 7.32
N PHE A 291 34.16 1.75 7.56
CA PHE A 291 35.37 2.37 8.11
C PHE A 291 35.69 1.87 9.52
N LEU A 292 34.71 1.28 10.21
CA LEU A 292 34.91 0.69 11.54
C LEU A 292 35.99 -0.41 11.54
N LYS A 293 36.20 -1.09 10.40
CA LYS A 293 37.29 -2.08 10.23
C LYS A 293 38.66 -1.45 10.01
N GLU A 294 38.72 -0.14 9.74
CA GLU A 294 39.95 0.61 9.47
C GLU A 294 40.42 1.45 10.67
N ILE A 295 39.65 1.46 11.76
CA ILE A 295 40.04 2.09 13.03
C ILE A 295 41.24 1.31 13.58
N LYS A 296 42.40 1.97 13.64
CA LYS A 296 43.61 1.46 14.30
C LYS A 296 43.70 2.05 15.71
N GLU A 297 44.26 1.27 16.63
CA GLU A 297 44.76 1.77 17.92
C GLU A 297 46.01 2.63 17.75
#